data_AF-A0A061NTJ8-F1
#
_entry.id   AF-A0A061NTJ8-F1
#
_cell.length_a   1.000
_cell.length_b   1.000
_cell.length_c   1.000
_cell.angle_alpha   90.00
_cell.angle_beta   90.00
_cell.angle_gamma   90.00
#
_symmetry.space_group_name_H-M   'P 1'
#
loop_
_entity.id
_entity.type
_entity.pdbx_description
1 polymer ?
#
loop_
_entity_poly.entity_id
_entity_poly.type
_entity_poly.pdbx_seq_one_letter_code
_entity_poly.pdbx_strand_id
1 'polypeptide(L)'
;MKSTDLKERGFKEYYGEKINVYFNKDMCEHAAECVGNSPDVFDTERRPWILPDKENPEQVEHTVNLCPSGALQYIHKDLHNGNQATRTKACD
;
A
#
# COMPACT_ATOMS: atom_id res chain seq x y z
N MET A 1 -0.37 8.88 7.06
CA MET A 1 0.29 9.56 5.93
C MET A 1 -0.78 10.10 4.98
N LYS A 2 -0.57 11.22 4.28
CA LYS A 2 -1.52 11.73 3.28
C LYS A 2 -1.04 11.33 1.87
N SER A 3 -1.97 11.03 0.96
CA SER A 3 -1.66 10.71 -0.45
C SER A 3 -0.80 11.79 -1.13
N THR A 4 -1.04 13.07 -0.80
CA THR A 4 -0.29 14.21 -1.35
C THR A 4 1.20 14.14 -1.04
N ASP A 5 1.58 13.83 0.21
CA ASP A 5 2.98 13.75 0.64
C ASP A 5 3.76 12.69 -0.15
N LEU A 6 3.14 11.54 -0.39
CA LEU A 6 3.74 10.46 -1.17
C LEU A 6 4.01 10.88 -2.62
N LYS A 7 3.07 11.60 -3.24
CA LYS A 7 3.24 12.09 -4.61
C LYS A 7 4.36 13.11 -4.72
N GLU A 8 4.46 14.04 -3.77
CA GLU A 8 5.54 15.03 -3.72
C GLU A 8 6.92 14.37 -3.54
N ARG A 9 6.98 13.24 -2.84
CA ARG A 9 8.18 12.42 -2.65
C ARG A 9 8.49 11.49 -3.83
N GLY A 10 7.79 11.62 -4.96
CA GLY A 10 8.06 10.87 -6.19
C GLY A 10 7.44 9.46 -6.24
N PHE A 11 6.52 9.13 -5.34
CA PHE A 11 5.81 7.86 -5.42
C PHE A 11 4.76 7.88 -6.53
N LYS A 12 4.77 6.83 -7.35
CA LYS A 12 3.72 6.55 -8.32
C LYS A 12 2.59 5.80 -7.63
N GLU A 13 1.37 6.33 -7.75
CA GLU A 13 0.15 5.74 -7.18
C GLU A 13 -0.45 4.69 -8.11
N TYR A 14 -0.92 3.58 -7.52
CA TYR A 14 -1.67 2.50 -8.13
C TYR A 14 -2.98 2.35 -7.37
N TYR A 15 -4.08 2.54 -8.09
CA TYR A 15 -5.40 2.54 -7.50
C TYR A 15 -5.92 1.12 -7.29
N GLY A 16 -6.43 0.85 -6.09
CA GLY A 16 -7.29 -0.30 -5.82
C GLY A 16 -8.60 0.12 -5.18
N GLU A 17 -9.62 -0.72 -5.17
CA GLU A 17 -10.94 -0.45 -4.59
C GLU A 17 -10.86 -0.20 -3.09
N LYS A 18 -10.07 -0.99 -2.36
CA LYS A 18 -9.94 -0.93 -0.89
C LYS A 18 -8.62 -0.34 -0.41
N ILE A 19 -7.58 -0.41 -1.23
CA ILE A 19 -6.22 0.03 -0.85
C ILE A 19 -5.53 0.62 -2.08
N ASN A 20 -4.91 1.79 -1.93
CA ASN A 20 -3.99 2.34 -2.91
C ASN A 20 -2.57 1.93 -2.53
N VAL A 21 -1.80 1.49 -3.52
CA VAL A 21 -0.38 1.18 -3.37
C VAL A 21 0.45 2.26 -4.05
N TYR A 22 1.57 2.61 -3.44
CA TYR A 22 2.48 3.64 -3.90
C TYR A 22 3.85 3.03 -4.05
N PHE A 23 4.52 3.33 -5.16
CA PHE A 23 5.85 2.83 -5.44
C PHE A 23 6.81 3.94 -5.86
N ASN A 24 7.98 3.98 -5.23
CA ASN A 24 9.08 4.84 -5.62
C ASN A 24 10.23 4.02 -6.23
N LYS A 25 10.48 4.21 -7.53
CA LYS A 25 11.54 3.50 -8.26
C LYS A 25 12.95 3.87 -7.77
N ASP A 26 13.16 5.09 -7.30
CA ASP A 26 14.48 5.61 -6.92
C ASP A 26 14.89 5.10 -5.53
N MET A 27 13.93 4.60 -4.75
CA MET A 27 14.16 3.94 -3.46
C MET A 27 14.27 2.42 -3.56
N CYS A 28 13.77 1.81 -4.64
CA CYS A 28 13.67 0.35 -4.76
C CYS A 28 15.06 -0.31 -4.87
N GLU A 29 15.41 -1.14 -3.90
CA GLU A 29 16.66 -1.94 -3.90
C GLU A 29 16.54 -3.30 -4.62
N HIS A 30 15.37 -3.59 -5.23
CA HIS A 30 15.10 -4.84 -5.94
C HIS A 30 15.27 -6.12 -5.10
N ALA A 31 14.89 -6.07 -3.82
CA ALA A 31 14.91 -7.21 -2.90
C ALA A 31 13.96 -8.37 -3.28
N ALA A 32 13.12 -8.20 -4.30
CA ALA A 32 12.14 -9.19 -4.79
C ALA A 32 11.04 -9.62 -3.78
N GLU A 33 11.00 -9.05 -2.58
CA GLU A 33 9.95 -9.32 -1.58
C GLU A 33 8.53 -9.10 -2.14
N CYS A 34 8.32 -8.07 -2.95
CA CYS A 34 7.00 -7.78 -3.49
C CYS A 34 6.53 -8.80 -4.54
N VAL A 35 7.37 -9.08 -5.54
CA VAL A 35 7.07 -10.04 -6.60
C VAL A 35 7.08 -11.49 -6.12
N GLY A 36 7.87 -11.80 -5.08
CA GLY A 36 7.98 -13.14 -4.51
C GLY A 36 6.81 -13.51 -3.60
N ASN A 37 6.28 -12.55 -2.82
CA ASN A 37 5.21 -12.82 -1.87
C ASN A 37 3.80 -12.61 -2.45
N SER A 38 3.61 -11.66 -3.38
CA SER A 38 2.30 -11.41 -4.03
C SER A 38 2.45 -11.20 -5.55
N PRO A 39 2.79 -12.25 -6.34
CA PRO A 39 2.98 -12.13 -7.79
C PRO A 39 1.71 -11.71 -8.54
N ASP A 40 0.53 -12.03 -8.01
CA ASP A 40 -0.74 -11.59 -8.59
C ASP A 40 -0.91 -10.06 -8.46
N VAL A 41 -0.38 -9.47 -7.38
CA VAL A 41 -0.40 -8.03 -7.14
C VAL A 41 0.75 -7.33 -7.85
N PHE A 42 1.99 -7.85 -7.77
CA PHE A 42 3.21 -7.24 -8.31
C PHE A 42 3.79 -8.09 -9.45
N ASP A 43 3.65 -7.61 -10.68
CA ASP A 43 4.06 -8.32 -11.89
C ASP A 43 4.78 -7.36 -12.84
N THR A 44 6.10 -7.53 -12.97
CA THR A 44 6.98 -6.65 -13.75
C THR A 44 6.79 -6.80 -15.26
N GLU A 45 6.13 -7.87 -15.74
CA GLU A 45 5.90 -8.15 -17.16
C GLU A 45 4.65 -7.45 -17.70
N ARG A 46 3.70 -7.08 -16.83
CA ARG A 46 2.44 -6.42 -17.23
C ARG A 46 2.42 -4.91 -16.95
N ARG A 47 1.45 -4.20 -17.55
CA ARG A 47 1.16 -2.78 -17.25
C ARG A 47 -0.35 -2.57 -17.06
N PRO A 48 -0.81 -2.03 -15.90
CA PRO A 48 -0.02 -1.62 -14.73
C PRO A 48 0.58 -2.82 -13.97
N TRP A 49 1.82 -2.66 -13.52
CA TRP A 49 2.59 -3.73 -12.88
C TRP A 49 2.17 -3.98 -11.43
N ILE A 50 1.44 -3.05 -10.80
CA ILE A 50 0.82 -3.24 -9.48
C ILE A 50 -0.69 -3.19 -9.66
N LEU A 51 -1.39 -4.24 -9.20
CA LEU A 51 -2.85 -4.34 -9.17
C LEU A 51 -3.29 -4.70 -7.74
N PRO A 52 -3.56 -3.69 -6.89
CA PRO A 52 -3.88 -3.94 -5.48
C PRO A 52 -5.13 -4.81 -5.28
N ASP A 53 -6.06 -4.83 -6.24
CA ASP A 53 -7.32 -5.58 -6.15
C ASP A 53 -7.20 -7.07 -6.47
N LYS A 54 -5.99 -7.55 -6.80
CA LYS A 54 -5.75 -8.97 -7.08
C LYS A 54 -5.71 -9.83 -5.81
N GLU A 55 -5.53 -9.21 -4.65
CA GLU A 55 -5.52 -9.87 -3.35
C GLU A 55 -6.34 -9.10 -2.30
N ASN A 56 -6.51 -9.69 -1.12
CA ASN A 56 -7.09 -9.00 0.03
C ASN A 56 -6.18 -7.83 0.45
N PRO A 57 -6.71 -6.63 0.75
CA PRO A 57 -5.92 -5.49 1.24
C PRO A 57 -4.98 -5.82 2.41
N GLU A 58 -5.32 -6.77 3.29
CA GLU A 58 -4.45 -7.21 4.39
C GLU A 58 -3.17 -7.91 3.88
N GLN A 59 -3.29 -8.72 2.83
CA GLN A 59 -2.15 -9.39 2.19
C GLN A 59 -1.28 -8.39 1.43
N VAL A 60 -1.93 -7.47 0.70
CA VAL A 60 -1.22 -6.36 0.02
C VAL A 60 -0.43 -5.53 1.02
N GLU A 61 -1.04 -5.15 2.15
CA GLU A 61 -0.36 -4.46 3.24
C GLU A 61 0.82 -5.26 3.80
N HIS A 62 0.63 -6.55 4.06
CA HIS A 62 1.70 -7.41 4.57
C HIS A 62 2.90 -7.41 3.60
N THR A 63 2.66 -7.65 2.32
CA THR A 63 3.71 -7.66 1.29
C THR A 63 4.38 -6.30 1.13
N VAL A 64 3.64 -5.19 1.23
CA VAL A 64 4.22 -3.84 1.21
C VAL A 64 5.15 -3.63 2.41
N ASN A 65 4.79 -4.11 3.60
CA ASN A 65 5.59 -3.98 4.82
C ASN A 65 6.87 -4.82 4.81
N LEU A 66 6.98 -5.83 3.94
CA LEU A 66 8.21 -6.60 3.75
C LEU A 66 9.28 -5.82 2.97
N CYS A 67 8.94 -4.70 2.34
CA CYS A 67 9.88 -3.92 1.54
C CYS A 67 10.96 -3.24 2.42
N PRO A 68 12.24 -3.68 2.39
CA PRO A 68 13.27 -3.17 3.30
C PRO A 68 13.61 -1.69 3.05
N SER A 69 13.64 -1.29 1.79
CA SER A 69 13.89 0.09 1.37
C SER A 69 12.77 1.10 1.69
N GLY A 70 11.56 0.61 2.03
CA GLY A 70 10.38 1.47 2.13
C GLY A 70 9.91 2.06 0.80
N ALA A 71 10.38 1.54 -0.34
CA ALA A 71 9.97 1.94 -1.68
C ALA A 71 8.49 1.68 -1.98
N LEU A 72 7.85 0.80 -1.21
CA LEU A 72 6.42 0.55 -1.23
C LEU A 72 5.74 1.21 -0.03
N GLN A 73 4.60 1.85 -0.28
CA GLN A 73 3.72 2.46 0.73
C GLN A 73 2.26 2.18 0.37
N TYR A 74 1.34 2.26 1.32
CA TYR A 74 -0.08 2.05 1.06
C TYR A 74 -0.96 3.05 1.81
N ILE A 75 -2.19 3.22 1.29
CA ILE A 75 -3.27 3.96 1.96
C ILE A 75 -4.56 3.16 1.81
N HIS A 76 -5.18 2.77 2.93
CA HIS A 76 -6.51 2.18 2.93
C HIS A 76 -7.57 3.20 2.52
N LYS A 77 -8.50 2.76 1.67
CA LYS A 77 -9.74 3.47 1.32
C LYS A 77 -10.86 3.02 2.26
N ASP A 78 -10.60 3.04 3.56
CA ASP A 78 -11.71 2.95 4.51
C ASP A 78 -12.61 4.16 4.33
N LEU A 79 -13.91 3.91 4.15
CA LEU A 79 -14.96 4.95 4.16
C LEU A 79 -15.18 5.58 5.55
N HIS A 80 -14.24 5.39 6.48
CA HIS A 80 -14.29 5.91 7.85
C HIS A 80 -13.07 6.75 8.24
N ASN A 81 -12.46 7.48 7.32
CA ASN A 81 -11.48 8.50 7.71
C ASN A 81 -12.15 9.87 7.94
N GLY A 82 -12.84 9.97 9.08
CA GLY A 82 -13.46 11.21 9.53
C GLY A 82 -13.82 11.26 11.03
N ASN A 83 -13.43 10.31 11.88
CA ASN A 83 -13.41 10.56 13.33
C ASN A 83 -12.61 9.47 14.06
N GLN A 84 -11.52 9.87 14.71
CA GLN A 84 -10.97 9.06 15.81
C GLN A 84 -11.91 9.18 17.00
N ALA A 85 -12.96 8.37 17.03
CA ALA A 85 -13.78 8.14 18.21
C ALA A 85 -13.52 6.73 18.73
N THR A 86 -12.47 6.55 19.54
CA THR A 86 -12.44 5.58 20.65
C THR A 86 -11.47 6.16 21.70
N ARG A 87 -11.91 6.56 22.88
CA ARG A 87 -12.43 5.69 23.94
C ARG A 87 -13.47 6.43 24.80
N THR A 88 -14.74 6.06 24.66
CA THR A 88 -15.64 6.10 25.82
C THR A 88 -15.32 4.84 26.63
N LYS A 89 -14.73 5.00 27.82
CA LYS A 89 -14.82 3.98 28.87
C LYS A 89 -15.88 4.47 29.85
N ALA A 90 -17.07 3.91 29.74
CA ALA A 90 -18.12 4.02 30.75
C ALA A 90 -18.68 2.60 30.97
N CYS A 91 -18.31 1.98 32.09
CA CYS A 91 -19.01 0.87 32.73
C CYS A 91 -18.43 0.63 34.14
N ASP A 92 -19.33 0.75 35.13
CA ASP A 92 -19.31 0.50 36.59
C ASP A 92 -18.23 1.15 37.48
#